data_AF-A0A7R9MUL6-F1
#
_entry.id   AF-A0A7R9MUL6-F1
#
_cell.length_a   1.000
_cell.length_b   1.000
_cell.length_c   1.000
_cell.angle_alpha   90.00
_cell.angle_beta   90.00
_cell.angle_gamma   90.00
#
_symmetry.space_group_name_H-M   'P 1'
#
loop_
_entity.id
_entity.type
_entity.pdbx_description
1 polymer ?
#
loop_
_entity_poly.entity_id
_entity_poly.type
_entity_poly.pdbx_seq_one_letter_code
_entity_poly.pdbx_strand_id
1 'polypeptide(L)'
;DSFCRETKPYDPPEDVQTVIEGVCREVIPNEVRSQKWFEVSLKDPNVKFKVLSKCAEVLDYSVPNSLLYLMHTVADAVKFYSTPIRGITSYDQLVQKSDNLPQNLHVIADPIRFNPETDTFFGGISAYPFNDQRVKGLRAKRKYPEIKGHFKWPDV
;
A
#
# COMPACT_ATOMS: atom_id res chain seq x y z
N ASP A 1 12.13 -5.89 -1.75
CA ASP A 1 11.40 -4.85 -2.51
C ASP A 1 10.42 -5.42 -3.52
N SER A 2 9.17 -5.55 -3.10
CA SER A 2 8.02 -5.84 -3.98
C SER A 2 7.41 -4.52 -4.44
N PHE A 3 7.93 -3.96 -5.55
CA PHE A 3 7.69 -2.57 -5.96
C PHE A 3 6.27 -2.19 -6.43
N CYS A 4 5.30 -3.11 -6.49
CA CYS A 4 3.99 -2.83 -7.10
C CYS A 4 2.80 -3.51 -6.42
N ARG A 5 2.86 -3.80 -5.12
CA ARG A 5 1.65 -4.22 -4.38
C ARG A 5 1.24 -3.08 -3.46
N GLU A 6 -0.01 -2.65 -3.61
CA GLU A 6 -0.68 -1.76 -2.66
C GLU A 6 -0.58 -2.40 -1.27
N THR A 7 0.25 -1.84 -0.41
CA THR A 7 0.30 -2.23 1.00
C THR A 7 -0.84 -1.52 1.71
N LYS A 8 -1.65 -2.27 2.47
CA LYS A 8 -2.70 -1.67 3.29
C LYS A 8 -2.05 -0.62 4.21
N PRO A 9 -2.51 0.65 4.19
CA PRO A 9 -2.02 1.65 5.13
C PRO A 9 -2.37 1.21 6.54
N TYR A 10 -1.47 1.48 7.48
CA TYR A 10 -1.67 1.19 8.89
C TYR A 10 -1.15 2.34 9.72
N ASP A 11 -2.05 2.95 10.48
CA ASP A 11 -1.74 3.99 11.45
C ASP A 11 -1.88 3.39 12.86
N PRO A 12 -0.79 3.33 13.63
CA PRO A 12 -0.78 2.68 14.93
C PRO A 12 -1.57 3.52 15.94
N PRO A 13 -2.48 2.93 16.74
CA PRO A 13 -3.08 3.63 17.86
C PRO A 13 -2.04 3.96 18.95
N GLU A 14 -2.26 5.01 19.73
CA GLU A 14 -1.36 5.34 20.87
C GLU A 14 -1.35 4.22 21.93
N ASP A 15 -2.48 3.50 22.03
CA ASP A 15 -2.73 2.43 23.00
C ASP A 15 -2.26 1.03 22.55
N VAL A 16 -1.41 0.90 21.52
CA VAL A 16 -0.95 -0.42 21.02
C VAL A 16 -0.38 -1.29 22.15
N GLN A 17 0.35 -0.70 23.10
CA GLN A 17 0.97 -1.43 24.19
C GLN A 17 -0.06 -2.04 25.14
N THR A 18 -1.07 -1.26 25.55
CA THR A 18 -2.12 -1.70 26.48
C THR A 18 -3.03 -2.74 25.84
N VAL A 19 -3.32 -2.58 24.54
CA VAL A 19 -4.09 -3.54 23.75
C VAL A 19 -3.36 -4.89 23.68
N ILE A 20 -2.07 -4.89 23.33
CA ILE A 20 -1.28 -6.12 23.24
C ILE A 20 -1.12 -6.75 24.63
N GLU A 21 -0.94 -5.95 25.68
CA GLU A 21 -0.94 -6.46 27.06
C GLU A 21 -2.24 -7.20 27.39
N GLY A 22 -3.40 -6.63 27.03
CA GLY A 22 -4.70 -7.26 27.19
C GLY A 22 -4.79 -8.62 26.48
N VAL A 23 -4.36 -8.67 25.21
CA VAL A 23 -4.31 -9.92 24.42
C VAL A 23 -3.38 -10.95 25.06
N CYS A 24 -2.20 -10.52 25.54
CA CYS A 24 -1.25 -11.40 26.21
C CYS A 24 -1.81 -11.95 27.52
N ARG A 25 -2.57 -11.17 28.30
CA ARG A 25 -3.23 -11.63 29.53
C ARG A 25 -4.27 -12.72 29.25
N GLU A 26 -4.98 -12.64 28.14
CA GLU A 26 -5.97 -13.65 27.74
C GLU A 26 -5.32 -14.96 27.29
N VAL A 27 -4.23 -14.89 26.52
CA VAL A 27 -3.62 -16.07 25.91
C VAL A 27 -2.56 -16.72 26.82
N ILE A 28 -1.78 -15.92 27.55
CA ILE A 28 -0.66 -16.36 28.41
C ILE A 28 -0.76 -15.74 29.82
N PRO A 29 -1.80 -16.09 30.61
CA PRO A 29 -2.02 -15.49 31.92
C PRO A 29 -0.89 -15.74 32.94
N ASN A 30 -0.13 -16.84 32.78
CA ASN A 30 0.91 -17.24 33.72
C ASN A 30 2.20 -16.40 33.58
N GLU A 31 2.59 -16.04 32.36
CA GLU A 31 3.84 -15.33 32.10
C GLU A 31 3.71 -13.81 32.24
N VAL A 32 2.50 -13.28 32.02
CA VAL A 32 2.20 -11.84 32.13
C VAL A 32 2.16 -11.35 33.59
N ARG A 33 1.99 -12.24 34.57
CA ARG A 33 2.06 -11.89 36.00
C ARG A 33 3.44 -11.42 36.45
N SER A 34 4.48 -11.76 35.70
CA SER A 34 5.83 -11.24 35.94
C SER A 34 5.94 -9.85 35.31
N GLN A 35 6.58 -8.88 35.98
CA GLN A 35 6.79 -7.50 35.49
C GLN A 35 7.50 -7.38 34.11
N LYS A 36 7.91 -8.50 33.51
CA LYS A 36 8.64 -8.62 32.24
C LYS A 36 7.81 -9.26 31.13
N TRP A 37 6.53 -8.92 31.03
CA TRP A 37 5.66 -9.47 29.98
C TRP A 37 6.13 -9.15 28.55
N PHE A 38 6.88 -8.07 28.35
CA PHE A 38 7.51 -7.72 27.07
C PHE A 38 8.60 -8.70 26.61
N GLU A 39 9.34 -9.30 27.55
CA GLU A 39 10.47 -10.21 27.26
C GLU A 39 10.00 -11.66 27.02
N VAL A 40 8.69 -11.91 27.13
CA VAL A 40 8.09 -13.23 26.93
C VAL A 40 8.41 -13.74 25.53
N SER A 41 8.96 -14.95 25.45
CA SER A 41 9.40 -15.56 24.21
C SER A 41 8.28 -16.38 23.57
N LEU A 42 7.92 -16.04 22.34
CA LEU A 42 6.89 -16.71 21.53
C LEU A 42 7.48 -17.91 20.76
N LYS A 43 8.12 -18.85 21.47
CA LYS A 43 8.72 -20.06 20.84
C LYS A 43 7.66 -21.05 20.40
N ASP A 44 6.59 -21.20 21.18
CA ASP A 44 5.53 -22.15 20.88
C ASP A 44 4.67 -21.65 19.70
N PRO A 45 4.62 -22.40 18.57
CA PRO A 45 3.89 -21.96 17.38
C PRO A 45 2.40 -21.74 17.62
N ASN A 46 1.78 -22.56 18.48
CA ASN A 46 0.36 -22.45 18.81
C ASN A 46 0.05 -21.19 19.62
N VAL A 47 0.93 -20.83 20.56
CA VAL A 47 0.78 -19.63 21.38
C VAL A 47 1.01 -18.39 20.51
N LYS A 48 2.08 -18.40 19.72
CA LYS A 48 2.40 -17.35 18.75
C LYS A 48 1.25 -17.10 17.78
N PHE A 49 0.66 -18.16 17.23
CA PHE A 49 -0.49 -18.07 16.33
C PHE A 49 -1.69 -17.39 17.00
N LYS A 50 -2.04 -17.80 18.22
CA LYS A 50 -3.18 -17.22 18.96
C LYS A 50 -2.97 -15.74 19.27
N VAL A 51 -1.80 -15.37 19.78
CA VAL A 51 -1.46 -13.97 20.09
C VAL A 51 -1.52 -13.12 18.84
N LEU A 52 -0.82 -13.50 17.76
CA LEU A 52 -0.79 -12.71 16.53
C LEU A 52 -2.15 -12.64 15.84
N SER A 53 -2.95 -13.70 15.87
CA SER A 53 -4.31 -13.70 15.30
C SER A 53 -5.22 -12.74 16.06
N LYS A 54 -5.16 -12.74 17.40
CA LYS A 54 -5.92 -11.81 18.24
C LYS A 54 -5.48 -10.36 18.03
N CYS A 55 -4.17 -10.10 17.96
CA CYS A 55 -3.67 -8.77 17.62
C CYS A 55 -4.17 -8.31 16.24
N ALA A 56 -4.19 -9.21 15.26
CA ALA A 56 -4.67 -8.88 13.92
C ALA A 56 -6.18 -8.57 13.88
N GLU A 57 -6.99 -9.25 14.69
CA GLU A 57 -8.42 -8.94 14.86
C GLU A 57 -8.64 -7.56 15.49
N VAL A 58 -7.86 -7.22 16.52
CA VAL A 58 -8.06 -5.95 17.27
C VAL A 58 -7.50 -4.75 16.52
N LEU A 59 -6.33 -4.89 15.89
CA LEU A 59 -5.64 -3.80 15.18
C LEU A 59 -5.97 -3.73 13.69
N ASP A 60 -6.81 -4.64 13.18
CA ASP A 60 -7.18 -4.80 11.76
C ASP A 60 -5.94 -4.85 10.83
N TYR A 61 -4.83 -5.38 11.33
CA TYR A 61 -3.58 -5.47 10.61
C TYR A 61 -2.87 -6.79 10.89
N SER A 62 -2.57 -7.55 9.84
CA SER A 62 -1.98 -8.88 9.97
C SER A 62 -0.49 -8.87 9.62
N VAL A 63 0.30 -9.61 10.39
CA VAL A 63 1.74 -9.77 10.14
C VAL A 63 1.96 -10.58 8.87
N PRO A 64 2.71 -10.09 7.89
CA PRO A 64 2.99 -10.84 6.67
C PRO A 64 3.91 -12.02 6.95
N ASN A 65 3.76 -13.11 6.19
CA ASN A 65 4.53 -14.34 6.35
C ASN A 65 6.05 -14.13 6.35
N SER A 66 6.53 -13.15 5.56
CA SER A 66 7.94 -12.79 5.49
C SER A 66 8.51 -12.21 6.79
N LEU A 67 7.67 -11.63 7.65
CA LEU A 67 8.10 -11.01 8.91
C LEU A 67 7.76 -11.88 10.13
N LEU A 68 7.02 -12.98 9.97
CA LEU A 68 6.67 -13.87 11.07
C LEU A 68 7.91 -14.44 11.76
N TYR A 69 9.00 -14.71 11.05
CA TYR A 69 10.21 -15.27 11.66
C TYR A 69 10.89 -14.28 12.62
N LEU A 70 10.71 -12.97 12.42
CA LEU A 70 11.28 -11.91 13.27
C LEU A 70 10.53 -11.72 14.59
N MET A 71 9.31 -12.27 14.70
CA MET A 71 8.49 -12.16 15.91
C MET A 71 8.91 -13.22 16.93
N HIS A 72 10.00 -12.98 17.66
CA HIS A 72 10.51 -13.90 18.68
C HIS A 72 9.96 -13.61 20.07
N THR A 73 9.71 -12.34 20.37
CA THR A 73 9.22 -11.87 21.67
C THR A 73 7.97 -11.02 21.51
N VAL A 74 7.25 -10.79 22.62
CA VAL A 74 6.13 -9.85 22.64
C VAL A 74 6.60 -8.43 22.33
N ALA A 75 7.79 -8.04 22.76
CA ALA A 75 8.40 -6.75 22.41
C ALA A 75 8.55 -6.56 20.88
N ASP A 76 8.92 -7.61 20.14
CA ASP A 76 9.01 -7.54 18.68
C ASP A 76 7.65 -7.30 18.04
N ALA A 77 6.60 -7.95 18.56
CA ALA A 77 5.23 -7.73 18.11
C ALA A 77 4.75 -6.30 18.42
N VAL A 78 5.00 -5.80 19.64
CA VAL A 78 4.69 -4.40 20.00
C VAL A 78 5.40 -3.44 19.06
N LYS A 79 6.71 -3.64 18.83
CA LYS A 79 7.49 -2.79 17.93
C LYS A 79 6.91 -2.79 16.51
N PHE A 80 6.51 -3.95 16.00
CA PHE A 80 5.86 -4.07 14.69
C PHE A 80 4.55 -3.29 14.62
N TYR A 81 3.65 -3.48 15.58
CA TYR A 81 2.36 -2.80 15.60
C TYR A 81 2.45 -1.31 15.98
N SER A 82 3.58 -0.85 16.51
CA SER A 82 3.87 0.57 16.72
C SER A 82 4.46 1.25 15.49
N THR A 83 4.88 0.50 14.46
CA THR A 83 5.44 1.10 13.23
C THR A 83 4.34 1.48 12.25
N PRO A 84 4.24 2.75 11.82
CA PRO A 84 3.28 3.17 10.82
C PRO A 84 3.71 2.70 9.43
N ILE A 85 2.72 2.33 8.62
CA ILE A 85 2.94 1.85 7.25
C ILE A 85 2.14 2.72 6.30
N ARG A 86 2.87 3.40 5.41
CA ARG A 86 2.27 4.26 4.39
C ARG A 86 1.83 3.39 3.22
N GLY A 87 0.54 3.42 2.90
CA GLY A 87 -0.03 2.73 1.73
C GLY A 87 0.16 3.47 0.40
N ILE A 88 0.91 4.57 0.40
CA ILE A 88 1.00 5.52 -0.71
C ILE A 88 2.35 5.38 -1.40
N THR A 89 2.37 5.32 -2.73
CA THR A 89 3.62 5.23 -3.50
C THR A 89 4.48 6.47 -3.32
N SER A 90 5.79 6.36 -3.53
CA SER A 90 6.70 7.51 -3.47
C SER A 90 6.30 8.62 -4.46
N TYR A 91 5.72 8.23 -5.60
CA TYR A 91 5.21 9.17 -6.61
C TYR A 91 4.00 9.95 -6.09
N ASP A 92 3.02 9.25 -5.54
CA ASP A 92 1.82 9.87 -4.99
C ASP A 92 2.16 10.77 -3.78
N GLN A 93 3.15 10.39 -2.97
CA GLN A 93 3.68 11.26 -1.90
C GLN A 93 4.30 12.55 -2.45
N LEU A 94 4.96 12.49 -3.61
CA LEU A 94 5.54 13.65 -4.28
C LEU A 94 4.44 14.56 -4.83
N VAL A 95 3.40 13.97 -5.42
CA VAL A 95 2.20 14.69 -5.89
C VAL A 95 1.52 15.43 -4.73
N GLN A 96 1.32 14.77 -3.58
CA GLN A 96 0.72 15.41 -2.39
C GLN A 96 1.56 16.58 -1.85
N LYS A 97 2.88 16.57 -2.11
CA LYS A 97 3.80 17.62 -1.68
C LYS A 97 4.05 18.67 -2.74
N SER A 98 3.20 18.76 -3.77
CA SER A 98 3.36 19.70 -4.90
C SER A 98 3.71 21.12 -4.48
N ASP A 99 3.08 21.59 -3.39
CA ASP A 99 3.22 22.96 -2.91
C ASP A 99 4.58 23.26 -2.28
N ASN A 100 5.29 22.22 -1.85
CA ASN A 100 6.63 22.30 -1.24
C ASN A 100 7.75 21.91 -2.22
N LEU A 101 7.42 21.66 -3.50
CA LEU A 101 8.42 21.32 -4.50
C LEU A 101 9.17 22.57 -4.98
N PRO A 102 10.45 22.42 -5.37
CA PRO A 102 11.16 23.48 -6.06
C PRO A 102 10.41 23.99 -7.28
N GLN A 103 10.47 25.29 -7.57
CA GLN A 103 9.72 25.92 -8.67
C GLN A 103 10.04 25.32 -10.06
N ASN A 104 11.23 24.72 -10.22
CA ASN A 104 11.66 24.06 -11.45
C ASN A 104 11.23 22.59 -11.58
N LEU A 105 10.48 22.05 -10.61
CA LEU A 105 10.04 20.66 -10.60
C LEU A 105 8.51 20.59 -10.64
N HIS A 106 7.98 20.06 -11.75
CA HIS A 106 6.56 19.82 -11.92
C HIS A 106 6.28 18.31 -11.97
N VAL A 107 5.31 17.88 -11.17
CA VAL A 107 4.85 16.48 -11.09
C VAL A 107 3.42 16.42 -11.61
N ILE A 108 3.15 15.47 -12.49
CA ILE A 108 1.85 15.38 -13.17
C ILE A 108 1.14 14.12 -12.69
N ALA A 109 0.19 14.27 -11.76
CA ALA A 109 -0.49 13.15 -11.13
C ALA A 109 -1.17 12.21 -12.14
N ASP A 110 -1.95 12.81 -13.04
CA ASP A 110 -2.69 12.07 -14.05
C ASP A 110 -1.90 11.95 -15.36
N PRO A 111 -1.87 10.77 -15.98
CA PRO A 111 -1.17 10.61 -17.24
C PRO A 111 -1.85 11.46 -18.32
N ILE A 112 -1.08 12.38 -18.92
CA ILE A 112 -1.53 13.13 -20.08
C ILE A 112 -1.62 12.15 -21.25
N ARG A 113 -2.83 11.97 -21.77
CA ARG A 113 -3.09 11.14 -22.95
C ARG A 113 -3.49 12.03 -24.09
N PHE A 114 -2.99 11.71 -25.28
CA PHE A 114 -3.36 12.42 -26.48
C PHE A 114 -4.83 12.13 -26.81
N ASN A 115 -5.59 13.19 -27.06
CA ASN A 115 -6.95 13.13 -27.55
C ASN A 115 -7.06 14.09 -28.74
N PRO A 116 -7.37 13.59 -29.95
CA PRO A 116 -7.38 14.42 -31.16
C PRO A 116 -8.40 15.57 -31.09
N GLU A 117 -9.49 15.42 -30.33
CA GLU A 117 -10.54 16.44 -30.25
C GLU A 117 -10.20 17.59 -29.30
N THR A 118 -9.45 17.31 -28.22
CA THR A 118 -9.12 18.30 -27.18
C THR A 118 -7.69 18.84 -27.32
N ASP A 119 -6.90 18.33 -28.26
CA ASP A 119 -5.52 18.75 -28.45
C ASP A 119 -5.45 20.15 -29.06
N THR A 120 -4.95 21.10 -28.27
CA THR A 120 -4.73 22.49 -28.69
C THR A 120 -3.35 22.73 -29.28
N PHE A 121 -2.37 21.84 -29.05
CA PHE A 121 -0.97 22.10 -29.36
C PHE A 121 -0.58 21.60 -30.75
N PHE A 122 -1.03 20.41 -31.15
CA PHE A 122 -0.72 19.82 -32.46
C PHE A 122 -1.94 19.78 -33.40
N GLY A 123 -3.03 20.46 -33.06
CA GLY A 123 -4.24 20.51 -33.88
C GLY A 123 -4.86 19.13 -34.10
N GLY A 124 -4.72 18.21 -33.15
CA GLY A 124 -5.25 16.86 -33.24
C GLY A 124 -4.41 15.90 -34.10
N ILE A 125 -3.19 16.29 -34.48
CA ILE A 125 -2.26 15.45 -35.24
C ILE A 125 -1.32 14.72 -34.29
N SER A 126 -1.39 13.38 -34.28
CA SER A 126 -0.48 12.52 -33.51
C SER A 126 0.85 12.32 -34.24
N ALA A 127 1.95 12.21 -33.49
CA ALA A 127 3.27 11.83 -34.01
C ALA A 127 3.32 10.40 -34.59
N TYR A 128 2.31 9.58 -34.29
CA TYR A 128 2.18 8.20 -34.75
C TYR A 128 0.95 8.07 -35.65
N PRO A 129 1.02 8.45 -36.94
CA PRO A 129 -0.07 8.28 -37.87
C PRO A 129 -0.38 6.78 -38.05
N PHE A 130 -1.66 6.45 -38.23
CA PHE A 130 -2.17 5.08 -38.41
C PHE A 130 -2.01 4.12 -37.21
N ASN A 131 -1.59 4.63 -36.05
CA ASN A 131 -1.44 3.82 -34.84
C ASN A 131 -2.35 4.33 -33.72
N ASP A 132 -3.47 3.63 -33.50
CA ASP A 132 -4.46 4.02 -32.51
C ASP A 132 -3.94 3.80 -31.07
N GLN A 133 -4.18 4.77 -30.19
CA GLN A 133 -3.82 4.67 -28.77
C GLN A 133 -4.79 3.75 -28.01
N ARG A 134 -4.58 2.44 -28.13
CA ARG A 134 -5.42 1.43 -27.47
C ARG A 134 -5.00 1.21 -26.02
N VAL A 135 -5.95 1.31 -25.11
CA VAL A 135 -5.75 0.96 -23.70
C VAL A 135 -5.74 -0.57 -23.57
N LYS A 136 -4.60 -1.11 -23.11
CA LYS A 136 -4.42 -2.57 -22.96
C LYS A 136 -4.69 -3.02 -21.51
N GLY A 137 -5.46 -4.10 -21.36
CA GLY A 137 -5.72 -4.77 -20.08
C GLY A 137 -6.99 -4.30 -19.36
N LEU A 138 -7.63 -5.20 -18.60
CA LEU A 138 -8.92 -4.93 -17.94
C LEU A 138 -8.85 -3.77 -16.94
N ARG A 139 -7.79 -3.73 -16.10
CA ARG A 139 -7.61 -2.66 -15.11
C ARG A 139 -7.46 -1.29 -15.78
N ALA A 140 -6.65 -1.22 -16.83
CA ALA A 140 -6.42 0.03 -17.54
C ALA A 140 -7.68 0.50 -18.27
N LYS A 141 -8.45 -0.42 -18.90
CA LYS A 141 -9.74 -0.08 -19.53
C LYS A 141 -10.79 0.45 -18.57
N ARG A 142 -10.76 0.01 -17.29
CA ARG A 142 -11.61 0.59 -16.23
C ARG A 142 -11.17 1.99 -15.83
N LYS A 143 -9.85 2.23 -15.78
CA LYS A 143 -9.28 3.51 -15.33
C LYS A 143 -9.30 4.58 -16.42
N TYR A 144 -9.09 4.20 -17.68
CA TYR A 144 -8.86 5.13 -18.78
C TYR A 144 -9.86 4.92 -19.92
N PRO A 145 -10.49 6.00 -20.42
CA PRO A 145 -11.41 5.90 -21.55
C PRO A 145 -10.68 5.48 -22.84
N GLU A 146 -11.36 4.70 -23.68
CA GLU A 146 -10.85 4.38 -25.00
C GLU A 146 -11.05 5.58 -25.93
N ILE A 147 -9.96 6.10 -26.47
CA ILE A 147 -9.97 7.18 -27.46
C ILE A 147 -9.93 6.49 -28.82
N LYS A 148 -11.00 6.63 -29.61
CA LYS A 148 -11.08 6.02 -30.94
C LYS A 148 -10.15 6.78 -31.87
N GLY A 149 -9.32 6.05 -32.61
CA GLY A 149 -8.58 6.63 -33.72
C GLY A 149 -9.49 6.82 -34.93
N HIS A 150 -9.13 7.79 -35.79
CA HIS A 150 -9.84 8.07 -37.03
C HIS A 150 -9.35 7.22 -38.21
N PHE A 151 -8.71 6.07 -37.96
CA PHE A 151 -8.22 5.22 -39.03
C PHE A 151 -9.40 4.61 -39.80
N LYS A 152 -9.59 5.08 -41.03
CA LYS A 152 -10.44 4.43 -42.03
C LYS A 152 -9.52 3.65 -42.96
N TRP A 153 -9.81 2.36 -43.11
CA TRP A 153 -9.22 1.60 -44.19
C TRP A 153 -9.60 2.29 -45.51
N PRO A 154 -8.67 2.44 -46.48
CA PRO A 154 -9.08 2.78 -47.83
C PRO A 154 -10.06 1.70 -48.28
N ASP A 155 -11.26 2.12 -48.65
CA ASP A 155 -12.28 1.22 -49.19
C ASP A 155 -11.66 0.49 -50.39
N VAL A 156 -11.73 -0.84 -50.39
CA VAL A 156 -11.43 -1.67 -51.56
C VAL A 156 -12.60 -1.60 -52.50
#